data_AF-A0A699SID1-F1
#
_entry.id   AF-A0A699SID1-F1
#
_cell.length_a   1.000
_cell.length_b   1.000
_cell.length_c   1.000
_cell.angle_alpha   90.00
_cell.angle_beta   90.00
_cell.angle_gamma   90.00
#
_symmetry.space_group_name_H-M   'P 1'
#
loop_
_entity.id
_entity.type
_entity.pdbx_description
1 polymer ?
#
loop_
_entity_poly.entity_id
_entity_poly.type
_entity_poly.pdbx_seq_one_letter_code
_entity_poly.pdbx_strand_id
1 'polypeptide(L)'
;GKSTKKTHKPKSEDTNQEKLYLLHMDICGPMQAVATACFTQNRSIIRLCHGKTLYELMHGKQPDLSYFHVFGAFCYPTNDGENVGKLQPKADIGIFIGYAPTKKAFCLYNRRTRSIVETIHVDFDELTAMASEQNSSGPAL
;
A
#
# COMPACT_ATOMS: atom_id res chain seq x y z
N GLY A 1 -39.84 -32.16 -7.27
CA GLY A 1 -39.25 -31.35 -8.37
C GLY A 1 -37.89 -30.84 -7.93
N LYS A 2 -36.85 -31.06 -8.74
CA LYS A 2 -35.48 -30.63 -8.46
C LYS A 2 -35.40 -29.09 -8.43
N SER A 3 -35.04 -28.52 -7.28
CA SER A 3 -34.80 -27.06 -7.16
C SER A 3 -33.38 -26.75 -7.61
N THR A 4 -33.24 -26.20 -8.82
CA THR A 4 -31.95 -25.72 -9.33
C THR A 4 -31.56 -24.44 -8.59
N LYS A 5 -30.56 -24.54 -7.71
CA LYS A 5 -29.85 -23.40 -7.11
C LYS A 5 -29.26 -22.55 -8.25
N LYS A 6 -29.81 -21.36 -8.48
CA LYS A 6 -29.15 -20.35 -9.32
C LYS A 6 -27.97 -19.79 -8.52
N THR A 7 -26.76 -20.19 -8.90
CA THR A 7 -25.53 -19.54 -8.46
C THR A 7 -25.57 -18.10 -8.96
N HIS A 8 -25.80 -17.15 -8.04
CA HIS A 8 -25.67 -15.73 -8.37
C HIS A 8 -24.18 -15.44 -8.52
N LYS A 9 -23.72 -15.33 -9.77
CA LYS A 9 -22.38 -14.87 -10.11
C LYS A 9 -22.29 -13.40 -9.66
N PRO A 10 -21.27 -12.96 -8.91
CA PRO A 10 -21.07 -11.53 -8.70
C PRO A 10 -20.84 -10.89 -10.07
N LYS A 11 -21.65 -9.90 -10.42
CA LYS A 11 -21.44 -9.06 -11.60
C LYS A 11 -20.14 -8.29 -11.39
N SER A 12 -19.17 -8.51 -12.26
CA SER A 12 -18.04 -7.59 -12.45
C SER A 12 -18.57 -6.33 -13.14
N GLU A 13 -18.72 -5.24 -12.38
CA GLU A 13 -18.99 -3.91 -12.93
C GLU A 13 -17.72 -3.05 -12.79
N ASP A 14 -17.03 -2.93 -13.91
CA ASP A 14 -15.76 -2.24 -14.11
C ASP A 14 -16.02 -0.77 -14.48
N THR A 15 -16.28 0.06 -13.46
CA THR A 15 -16.47 1.53 -13.55
C THR A 15 -15.98 2.27 -12.30
N ASN A 16 -15.51 1.56 -11.27
CA ASN A 16 -15.19 2.09 -9.93
C ASN A 16 -13.69 2.36 -9.67
N GLN A 17 -12.81 2.09 -10.64
CA GLN A 17 -11.43 2.60 -10.65
C GLN A 17 -11.39 4.15 -10.60
N GLU A 18 -12.46 4.84 -11.02
CA GLU A 18 -12.56 6.31 -11.05
C GLU A 18 -12.80 6.97 -9.67
N LYS A 19 -13.43 6.30 -8.69
CA LYS A 19 -13.47 6.80 -7.30
C LYS A 19 -12.18 6.51 -6.53
N LEU A 20 -11.40 5.55 -7.04
CA LEU A 20 -10.19 4.98 -6.46
C LEU A 20 -9.01 5.99 -6.44
N TYR A 21 -9.08 7.07 -7.23
CA TYR A 21 -8.07 8.13 -7.35
C TYR A 21 -8.48 9.48 -6.72
N LEU A 22 -9.78 9.80 -6.65
CA LEU A 22 -10.27 11.14 -6.27
C LEU A 22 -9.99 11.57 -4.82
N LEU A 23 -9.77 10.64 -3.89
CA LEU A 23 -9.46 10.96 -2.49
C LEU A 23 -7.95 10.95 -2.18
N HIS A 24 -7.12 10.56 -3.15
CA HIS A 24 -5.67 10.47 -3.01
C HIS A 24 -4.97 11.84 -2.83
N MET A 25 -5.65 12.97 -3.02
CA MET A 25 -4.97 14.23 -3.39
C MET A 25 -5.25 15.50 -2.55
N ASP A 26 -6.40 15.69 -1.90
CA ASP A 26 -6.79 17.09 -1.57
C ASP A 26 -6.37 17.67 -0.21
N ILE A 27 -5.96 16.88 0.79
CA ILE A 27 -5.48 17.46 2.08
C ILE A 27 -4.25 16.77 2.68
N CYS A 28 -4.20 15.42 2.71
CA CYS A 28 -3.13 14.68 3.41
C CYS A 28 -2.26 13.79 2.47
N GLY A 29 -2.79 13.40 1.31
CA GLY A 29 -2.13 12.48 0.38
C GLY A 29 -0.79 12.98 -0.17
N PRO A 30 -0.67 14.23 -0.65
CA PRO A 30 0.60 14.75 -1.16
C PRO A 30 1.69 14.80 -0.08
N MET A 31 1.33 15.19 1.15
CA MET A 31 2.26 15.22 2.26
C MET A 31 2.78 13.82 2.60
N GLN A 32 1.90 12.82 2.63
CA GLN A 32 2.28 11.43 2.90
C GLN A 32 3.16 10.85 1.78
N ALA A 33 2.82 11.12 0.52
CA ALA A 33 3.60 10.69 -0.62
C ALA A 33 5.01 11.31 -0.63
N VAL A 34 5.12 12.63 -0.39
CA VAL A 34 6.41 13.34 -0.30
C VAL A 34 7.23 12.82 0.88
N ALA A 35 6.62 12.64 2.06
CA ALA A 35 7.30 12.09 3.22
C ALA A 35 7.81 10.67 2.96
N THR A 36 7.04 9.83 2.27
CA THR A 36 7.41 8.46 1.90
C THR A 36 8.55 8.43 0.88
N ALA A 37 8.49 9.29 -0.14
CA ALA A 37 9.57 9.45 -1.11
C ALA A 37 10.85 9.91 -0.42
N CYS A 38 10.78 10.92 0.45
CA CYS A 38 11.93 11.39 1.22
C CYS A 38 12.49 10.28 2.14
N PHE A 39 11.61 9.55 2.83
CA PHE A 39 11.98 8.47 3.75
C PHE A 39 12.73 7.34 3.05
N THR A 40 12.26 6.94 1.86
CA THR A 40 12.87 5.90 1.01
C THR A 40 14.16 6.40 0.39
N GLN A 41 14.15 7.55 -0.29
CA GLN A 41 15.34 8.11 -0.95
C GLN A 41 16.51 8.33 0.02
N ASN A 42 16.25 8.86 1.22
CA ASN A 42 17.29 9.10 2.22
C ASN A 42 17.99 7.81 2.67
N ARG A 43 17.36 6.65 2.49
CA ARG A 43 17.83 5.33 2.93
C ARG A 43 18.22 4.40 1.79
N SER A 44 17.83 4.66 0.55
CA SER A 44 18.16 3.80 -0.60
C SER A 44 19.13 4.43 -1.59
N ILE A 45 19.14 5.77 -1.72
CA ILE A 45 20.01 6.45 -2.69
C ILE A 45 21.39 6.67 -2.12
N ILE A 46 22.39 6.11 -2.81
CA ILE A 46 23.80 6.30 -2.51
C ILE A 46 24.28 7.61 -3.15
N ARG A 47 24.85 8.51 -2.34
CA ARG A 47 25.52 9.71 -2.87
C ARG A 47 26.91 9.34 -3.37
N LEU A 48 27.14 9.52 -4.67
CA LEU A 48 28.39 9.17 -5.36
C LEU A 48 29.65 9.72 -4.67
N CYS A 49 29.59 10.96 -4.15
CA CYS A 49 30.73 11.59 -3.48
C CYS A 49 31.17 10.92 -2.18
N HIS A 50 30.29 10.16 -1.52
CA HIS A 50 30.60 9.50 -0.23
C HIS A 50 30.50 7.97 -0.29
N GLY A 51 29.90 7.42 -1.36
CA GLY A 51 29.59 6.00 -1.44
C GLY A 51 28.62 5.52 -0.35
N LYS A 52 27.86 6.44 0.26
CA LYS A 52 26.92 6.17 1.36
C LYS A 52 25.57 6.84 1.13
N THR A 53 24.53 6.26 1.70
CA THR A 53 23.20 6.87 1.82
C THR A 53 23.21 8.04 2.80
N LEU A 54 22.22 8.94 2.72
CA LEU A 54 22.10 10.03 3.68
C LEU A 54 21.87 9.50 5.10
N TYR A 55 21.09 8.43 5.25
CA TYR A 55 20.85 7.77 6.53
C TYR A 55 22.14 7.23 7.16
N GLU A 56 23.01 6.57 6.39
CA GLU A 56 24.32 6.11 6.88
C GLU A 56 25.22 7.26 7.31
N LEU A 57 25.17 8.39 6.60
CA LEU A 57 25.96 9.57 6.95
C LEU A 57 25.48 10.20 8.27
N MET A 58 24.17 10.23 8.51
CA MET A 58 23.58 10.85 9.70
C MET A 58 23.62 9.94 10.94
N HIS A 59 23.49 8.63 10.77
CA HIS A 59 23.31 7.68 11.88
C HIS A 59 24.44 6.66 12.02
N GLY A 60 25.40 6.62 11.09
CA GLY A 60 26.52 5.67 11.12
C GLY A 60 26.12 4.20 10.95
N LYS A 61 24.87 3.92 10.56
CA LYS A 61 24.30 2.58 10.45
C LYS A 61 23.68 2.37 9.06
N GLN A 62 23.86 1.18 8.50
CA GLN A 62 23.18 0.80 7.27
C GLN A 62 21.66 0.72 7.48
N PRO A 63 20.86 1.23 6.53
CA PRO A 63 19.41 1.12 6.59
C PRO A 63 18.99 -0.35 6.35
N ASP A 64 17.96 -0.77 7.08
CA ASP A 64 17.30 -2.05 6.84
C ASP A 64 16.37 -1.92 5.63
N LEU A 65 16.80 -2.47 4.49
CA LEU A 65 16.04 -2.38 3.25
C LEU A 65 14.80 -3.28 3.21
N SER A 66 14.73 -4.30 4.08
CA SER A 66 13.57 -5.21 4.13
C SER A 66 12.29 -4.55 4.65
N TYR A 67 12.42 -3.39 5.28
CA TYR A 67 11.31 -2.58 5.79
C TYR A 67 10.57 -1.79 4.69
N PHE A 68 11.15 -1.67 3.49
CA PHE A 68 10.54 -0.88 2.42
C PHE A 68 9.55 -1.70 1.62
N HIS A 69 8.39 -1.11 1.37
CA HIS A 69 7.33 -1.66 0.54
C HIS A 69 6.96 -0.71 -0.59
N VAL A 70 6.43 -1.27 -1.69
CA VAL A 70 6.02 -0.52 -2.87
C VAL A 70 4.80 0.36 -2.54
N PHE A 71 4.94 1.67 -2.72
CA PHE A 71 3.83 2.62 -2.55
C PHE A 71 2.64 2.22 -3.44
N GLY A 72 1.43 2.20 -2.87
CA GLY A 72 0.22 1.77 -3.56
C GLY A 72 0.00 0.26 -3.60
N ALA A 73 0.92 -0.56 -3.05
CA ALA A 73 0.72 -2.00 -2.96
C ALA A 73 -0.54 -2.36 -2.16
N PHE A 74 -1.20 -3.46 -2.57
CA PHE A 74 -2.26 -4.04 -1.75
C PHE A 74 -1.65 -4.62 -0.48
N CYS A 75 -2.36 -4.46 0.62
CA CYS A 75 -1.91 -4.95 1.91
C CYS A 75 -3.08 -5.45 2.76
N TYR A 76 -2.78 -6.36 3.67
CA TYR A 76 -3.74 -7.03 4.52
C TYR A 76 -3.32 -6.83 5.98
N PRO A 77 -3.85 -5.78 6.67
CA PRO A 77 -3.60 -5.62 8.09
C PRO A 77 -4.14 -6.81 8.87
N THR A 78 -3.34 -7.32 9.80
CA THR A 78 -3.80 -8.37 10.72
C THR A 78 -4.79 -7.73 11.71
N ASN A 79 -6.08 -8.01 11.55
CA ASN A 79 -7.10 -7.58 12.50
C ASN A 79 -6.98 -8.42 13.78
N ASP A 80 -6.33 -7.88 14.80
CA ASP A 80 -6.19 -8.46 16.15
C ASP A 80 -7.42 -8.22 17.05
N GLY A 81 -8.47 -7.59 16.53
CA GLY A 81 -9.72 -7.35 17.26
C GLY A 81 -10.39 -8.65 17.72
N GLU A 82 -10.49 -8.82 19.04
CA GLU A 82 -10.91 -10.00 19.82
C GLU A 82 -12.34 -10.55 19.57
N ASN A 83 -12.99 -10.21 18.45
CA ASN A 83 -14.36 -10.63 18.15
C ASN A 83 -14.51 -11.19 16.73
N VAL A 84 -13.63 -12.10 16.33
CA VAL A 84 -13.81 -12.85 15.07
C VAL A 84 -14.76 -14.02 15.29
N GLY A 85 -16.06 -13.71 15.39
CA GLY A 85 -17.11 -14.72 15.26
C GLY A 85 -16.92 -15.50 13.96
N LYS A 86 -17.18 -16.81 14.00
CA LYS A 86 -16.80 -17.89 13.05
C LYS A 86 -17.00 -17.68 11.52
N LEU A 87 -17.47 -16.54 11.03
CA LEU A 87 -17.74 -16.27 9.61
C LEU A 87 -17.54 -14.78 9.23
N GLN A 88 -16.45 -14.13 9.65
CA GLN A 88 -16.12 -12.76 9.18
C GLN A 88 -15.25 -12.77 7.90
N PRO A 89 -15.28 -11.69 7.10
CA PRO A 89 -14.50 -11.57 5.86
C PRO A 89 -13.01 -11.84 6.07
N LYS A 90 -12.41 -12.44 5.04
CA LYS A 90 -11.03 -12.89 4.96
C LYS A 90 -10.09 -11.67 4.86
N ALA A 91 -9.76 -11.07 6.01
CA ALA A 91 -8.96 -9.85 6.19
C ALA A 91 -9.49 -8.59 5.46
N ASP A 92 -9.23 -7.41 6.03
CA ASP A 92 -9.52 -6.15 5.33
C ASP A 92 -8.48 -5.91 4.23
N ILE A 93 -8.92 -5.32 3.11
CA ILE A 93 -8.01 -4.92 2.03
C ILE A 93 -7.61 -3.47 2.23
N GLY A 94 -6.31 -3.24 2.43
CA GLY A 94 -5.67 -1.94 2.50
C GLY A 94 -4.87 -1.61 1.23
N ILE A 95 -4.54 -0.34 1.09
CA ILE A 95 -3.57 0.19 0.13
C ILE A 95 -2.46 0.86 0.92
N PHE A 96 -1.20 0.51 0.65
CA PHE A 96 -0.06 1.11 1.31
C PHE A 96 0.12 2.57 0.87
N ILE A 97 0.15 3.50 1.83
CA ILE A 97 0.30 4.93 1.56
C ILE A 97 1.57 5.53 2.16
N GLY A 98 2.33 4.78 2.95
CA GLY A 98 3.60 5.25 3.48
C GLY A 98 3.90 4.83 4.90
N TYR A 99 4.86 5.52 5.52
CA TYR A 99 5.36 5.19 6.85
C TYR A 99 4.81 6.18 7.89
N ALA A 100 4.56 5.69 9.11
CA ALA A 100 4.17 6.54 10.22
C ALA A 100 5.33 7.48 10.61
N PRO A 101 5.05 8.76 10.96
CA PRO A 101 6.09 9.75 11.19
C PRO A 101 6.90 9.51 12.48
N THR A 102 6.28 8.91 13.50
CA THR A 102 6.86 8.79 14.85
C THR A 102 7.04 7.34 15.32
N LYS A 103 6.54 6.36 14.57
CA LYS A 103 6.52 4.95 14.94
C LYS A 103 7.07 4.09 13.81
N LYS A 104 7.61 2.92 14.16
CA LYS A 104 7.91 1.86 13.18
C LYS A 104 6.61 1.15 12.79
N ALA A 105 5.76 1.86 12.05
CA ALA A 105 4.45 1.40 11.60
C ALA A 105 4.20 1.88 10.17
N PHE A 106 3.28 1.21 9.51
CA PHE A 106 2.82 1.51 8.16
C PHE A 106 1.52 2.30 8.23
N CYS A 107 1.40 3.32 7.39
CA CYS A 107 0.16 4.01 7.11
C CYS A 107 -0.49 3.32 5.91
N LEU A 108 -1.73 2.90 6.06
CA LEU A 108 -2.51 2.26 5.01
C LEU A 108 -3.91 2.85 4.93
N TYR A 109 -4.41 2.96 3.70
CA TYR A 109 -5.79 3.32 3.42
C TYR A 109 -6.64 2.06 3.46
N ASN A 110 -7.49 1.92 4.48
CA ASN A 110 -8.41 0.79 4.57
C ASN A 110 -9.60 1.05 3.62
N ARG A 111 -9.76 0.18 2.60
CA ARG A 111 -10.80 0.35 1.58
C ARG A 111 -12.21 0.16 2.15
N ARG A 112 -12.37 -0.65 3.20
CA ARG A 112 -13.66 -0.92 3.84
C ARG A 112 -14.14 0.28 4.65
N THR A 113 -13.29 0.84 5.50
CA THR A 113 -13.65 1.97 6.39
C THR A 113 -13.44 3.33 5.74
N ARG A 114 -12.72 3.40 4.62
CA ARG A 114 -12.29 4.63 3.93
C ARG A 114 -11.49 5.58 4.82
N SER A 115 -10.69 5.01 5.71
CA SER A 115 -9.86 5.76 6.67
C SER A 115 -8.39 5.36 6.56
N ILE A 116 -7.51 6.28 6.97
CA ILE A 116 -6.10 5.98 7.18
C ILE A 116 -5.96 5.26 8.51
N VAL A 117 -5.22 4.15 8.51
CA VAL A 117 -4.91 3.36 9.70
C VAL A 117 -3.40 3.20 9.79
N GLU A 118 -2.86 3.36 11.00
CA GLU A 118 -1.48 3.00 11.31
C GLU A 118 -1.44 1.60 11.91
N THR A 119 -0.58 0.72 11.40
CA THR A 119 -0.39 -0.62 11.96
C THR A 119 1.02 -1.16 11.69
N ILE A 120 1.47 -2.07 12.53
CA ILE A 120 2.79 -2.71 12.46
C ILE A 120 2.69 -4.07 11.73
N HIS A 121 1.58 -4.78 11.91
CA HIS A 121 1.39 -6.15 11.39
C HIS A 121 0.56 -6.13 10.12
N VAL A 122 1.26 -6.23 8.99
CA VAL A 122 0.69 -6.11 7.65
C VAL A 122 1.37 -7.10 6.72
N ASP A 123 0.57 -7.84 5.96
CA ASP A 123 1.06 -8.64 4.83
C ASP A 123 0.90 -7.84 3.53
N PHE A 124 1.95 -7.74 2.72
CA PHE A 124 1.95 -6.98 1.46
C PHE A 124 1.88 -7.92 0.24
N ASP A 125 1.00 -7.58 -0.71
CA ASP A 125 0.97 -8.17 -2.06
C ASP A 125 1.55 -7.17 -3.06
N GLU A 126 2.87 -7.24 -3.23
CA GLU A 126 3.63 -6.36 -4.12
C GLU A 126 3.60 -6.82 -5.58
N LEU A 127 3.21 -8.06 -5.85
CA LEU A 127 3.18 -8.62 -7.21
C LEU A 127 2.06 -8.02 -8.05
N THR A 128 0.92 -7.72 -7.42
CA THR A 128 -0.23 -7.10 -8.09
C THR A 128 0.04 -5.63 -8.48
N ALA A 129 0.94 -4.93 -7.76
CA ALA A 129 1.26 -3.53 -8.05
C ALA A 129 1.98 -3.35 -9.41
N MET A 130 2.85 -4.29 -9.79
CA MET A 130 3.65 -4.19 -11.02
C MET A 130 2.88 -4.49 -12.32
N ALA A 131 1.70 -5.11 -12.24
CA ALA A 131 0.89 -5.46 -13.41
C ALA A 131 0.17 -4.25 -14.04
N SER A 132 0.05 -3.13 -13.31
CA SER A 132 -0.65 -1.92 -13.80
C SER A 132 0.16 -1.11 -14.83
N GLU A 133 1.49 -1.20 -14.83
CA GLU A 133 2.35 -0.33 -15.65
C GLU A 133 2.59 -0.83 -17.08
N GLN A 134 2.13 -2.03 -17.44
CA GLN A 134 2.36 -2.62 -18.77
C GLN A 134 1.31 -2.21 -19.83
N ASN A 135 0.28 -1.44 -19.47
CA ASN A 135 -0.80 -1.07 -20.39
C ASN A 135 -0.62 0.28 -21.12
N SER A 136 0.53 0.94 -20.97
CA SER A 136 0.89 2.09 -21.82
C SER A 136 2.09 1.75 -22.70
N SER A 137 1.86 0.96 -23.76
CA SER A 137 2.84 0.79 -24.83
C SER A 137 2.29 1.30 -26.16
N GLY A 138 3.08 2.18 -26.77
CA GLY A 138 2.95 2.62 -28.15
C GLY A 138 3.88 3.81 -28.41
N PRO A 139 5.12 3.60 -28.87
CA PRO A 139 5.89 4.69 -29.46
C PRO A 139 5.28 5.01 -30.82
N ALA A 140 4.72 6.21 -30.98
CA ALA A 140 4.44 6.76 -32.29
C ALA A 140 5.79 7.18 -32.91
N LEU A 141 6.17 6.50 -34.00
CA LEU A 141 7.20 6.97 -34.93
C LEU A 141 6.71 8.19 -35.70
#